data_AF-A0A914DAZ9-F1
#
_entry.id   AF-A0A914DAZ9-F1
#
_cell.length_a   1.000
_cell.length_b   1.000
_cell.length_c   1.000
_cell.angle_alpha   90.00
_cell.angle_beta   90.00
_cell.angle_gamma   90.00
#
_symmetry.space_group_name_H-M   'P 1'
#
loop_
_entity.id
_entity.type
_entity.pdbx_description
1 polymer ?
#
loop_
_entity_poly.entity_id
_entity_poly.type
_entity_poly.pdbx_seq_one_letter_code
_entity_poly.pdbx_strand_id
1 'polypeptide(L)' 'MDAYQRRLAKELSQLVNEPPVGVSISEENTAPDLRVWQITVEGATNTLYEGEKFTLQFRFDEQYPFTSPE' A
#
# COMPACT_ATOMS: atom_id res chain seq x y z
N MET A 1 18.04 -4.78 -9.23
CA MET A 1 16.97 -4.79 -8.20
C MET A 1 17.24 -5.92 -7.24
N ASP A 2 17.22 -5.63 -5.96
CA ASP A 2 17.36 -6.62 -4.90
C ASP A 2 16.08 -7.47 -4.77
N ALA A 3 16.15 -8.57 -4.04
CA ALA A 3 15.01 -9.47 -3.87
C ALA A 3 13.79 -8.77 -3.25
N TYR A 4 14.01 -7.91 -2.25
CA TYR A 4 12.93 -7.15 -1.60
C TYR A 4 12.30 -6.13 -2.56
N GLN A 5 13.09 -5.43 -3.38
CA GLN A 5 12.57 -4.48 -4.36
C GLN A 5 11.68 -5.16 -5.40
N ARG A 6 12.08 -6.34 -5.89
CA ARG A 6 11.25 -7.15 -6.80
C ARG A 6 9.94 -7.58 -6.13
N ARG A 7 9.99 -7.91 -4.84
CA ARG A 7 8.82 -8.28 -4.06
C ARG A 7 7.84 -7.10 -3.94
N LEU A 8 8.34 -5.92 -3.54
CA LEU A 8 7.55 -4.69 -3.44
C LEU A 8 6.94 -4.28 -4.78
N ALA A 9 7.72 -4.30 -5.86
CA ALA A 9 7.20 -3.97 -7.20
C ALA A 9 6.07 -4.93 -7.66
N LYS A 10 6.20 -6.23 -7.33
CA LYS A 10 5.15 -7.21 -7.64
C LYS A 10 3.87 -6.95 -6.84
N GLU A 11 3.98 -6.69 -5.55
CA GLU A 11 2.82 -6.39 -4.71
C GLU A 11 2.16 -5.07 -5.07
N LEU A 12 2.94 -4.03 -5.38
CA LEU A 12 2.42 -2.75 -5.87
C LEU A 12 1.63 -2.94 -7.16
N SER A 13 2.20 -3.67 -8.12
CA SER A 13 1.52 -4.01 -9.37
C SER A 13 0.21 -4.77 -9.12
N GLN A 14 0.18 -5.70 -8.16
CA GLN A 14 -1.05 -6.40 -7.79
C GLN A 14 -2.08 -5.47 -7.16
N LEU A 15 -1.69 -4.59 -6.25
CA LEU A 15 -2.61 -3.64 -5.60
C LEU A 15 -3.16 -2.59 -6.56
N VAL A 16 -2.38 -2.16 -7.55
CA VAL A 16 -2.83 -1.21 -8.58
C VAL A 16 -3.81 -1.88 -9.55
N ASN A 17 -3.54 -3.12 -9.96
CA ASN A 17 -4.36 -3.82 -10.95
C ASN A 17 -5.60 -4.49 -10.34
N GLU A 18 -5.49 -4.99 -9.11
CA GLU A 18 -6.53 -5.73 -8.39
C GLU A 18 -6.68 -5.21 -6.95
N PRO A 19 -7.07 -3.93 -6.76
CA PRO A 19 -7.22 -3.36 -5.44
C PRO A 19 -8.37 -4.03 -4.66
N PRO A 20 -8.20 -4.25 -3.34
CA PRO A 20 -9.31 -4.61 -2.47
C PRO A 20 -10.41 -3.55 -2.47
N VAL A 21 -11.65 -3.95 -2.14
CA VAL A 21 -12.79 -3.02 -2.06
C VAL A 21 -12.49 -1.92 -1.04
N GLY A 22 -12.68 -0.66 -1.46
CA GLY A 22 -12.43 0.51 -0.61
C GLY A 22 -10.95 0.86 -0.44
N VAL A 23 -10.03 0.16 -1.11
CA VAL A 23 -8.59 0.47 -1.05
C VAL A 23 -8.14 1.03 -2.40
N SER A 24 -7.31 2.08 -2.37
CA SER A 24 -6.72 2.66 -3.59
C SER A 24 -5.28 3.10 -3.36
N ILE A 25 -4.43 2.84 -4.36
CA ILE A 25 -3.05 3.26 -4.43
C ILE A 25 -2.69 3.53 -5.90
N SER A 26 -1.87 4.55 -6.15
CA SER A 26 -1.30 4.86 -7.47
C SER A 26 0.22 4.82 -7.41
N GLU A 27 0.90 4.62 -8.55
CA GLU A 27 2.37 4.53 -8.58
C GLU A 27 3.05 5.84 -8.12
N GLU A 28 2.40 6.98 -8.36
CA GLU A 28 2.82 8.30 -7.87
C GLU A 28 2.91 8.36 -6.33
N ASN A 29 2.06 7.60 -5.63
CA ASN A 29 2.05 7.53 -4.16
C ASN A 29 3.24 6.74 -3.58
N THR A 30 4.09 6.20 -4.45
CA THR A 30 5.31 5.44 -4.10
C THR A 30 6.58 6.06 -4.66
N ALA A 31 6.47 7.20 -5.36
CA ALA A 31 7.61 7.96 -5.83
C ALA A 31 8.02 9.02 -4.79
N PRO A 32 9.31 9.24 -4.54
CA PRO A 32 10.49 8.66 -5.19
C PRO A 32 11.03 7.38 -4.53
N ASP A 33 10.46 6.93 -3.41
CA ASP A 33 10.94 5.76 -2.65
C ASP A 33 9.89 4.64 -2.64
N LEU A 34 10.16 3.57 -3.39
CA LEU A 34 9.32 2.37 -3.47
C LEU A 34 9.08 1.70 -2.10
N ARG A 35 9.83 2.07 -1.06
CA ARG A 35 9.64 1.58 0.31
C ARG A 35 8.63 2.38 1.11
N VAL A 36 8.06 3.46 0.57
CA VAL A 36 7.05 4.27 1.26
C VAL A 36 5.79 4.31 0.41
N TRP A 37 4.69 3.75 0.91
CA TRP A 37 3.43 3.69 0.17
C TRP A 37 2.38 4.51 0.89
N GLN A 38 1.68 5.38 0.16
CA GLN A 38 0.48 6.05 0.65
C GLN A 38 -0.77 5.38 0.05
N ILE A 39 -1.53 4.74 0.93
CA ILE A 39 -2.74 3.99 0.58
C ILE A 39 -3.95 4.72 1.12
N THR A 40 -4.94 4.97 0.25
CA THR A 40 -6.22 5.50 0.67
C THR A 40 -7.18 4.34 0.96
N VAL A 41 -7.81 4.38 2.14
CA VAL A 41 -8.79 3.41 2.61
C VAL A 41 -10.11 4.13 2.87
N GLU A 42 -11.18 3.64 2.26
CA GLU A 42 -12.55 4.05 2.50
C GLU A 42 -13.13 3.24 3.66
N GLY A 43 -13.77 3.93 4.60
CA GLY A 43 -14.38 3.29 5.74
C GLY A 43 -15.55 2.40 5.32
N ALA A 44 -15.56 1.19 5.87
CA ALA A 44 -16.51 0.16 5.48
C ALA A 44 -17.97 0.55 5.79
N THR A 45 -18.89 0.09 4.95
CA THR A 45 -20.34 0.24 5.16
C THR A 45 -20.79 -0.38 6.47
N ASN A 46 -21.80 0.21 7.11
CA ASN A 46 -22.33 -0.16 8.42
C ASN A 46 -21.31 -0.01 9.57
N THR A 47 -20.36 0.91 9.43
CA THR A 47 -19.44 1.29 10.51
C THR A 47 -19.53 2.78 10.79
N LEU A 48 -18.96 3.23 11.91
CA LEU A 48 -18.87 4.66 12.24
C LEU A 48 -18.03 5.46 11.22
N TYR A 49 -17.28 4.77 10.36
CA TYR A 49 -16.38 5.34 9.39
C TYR A 49 -16.96 5.29 7.96
N GLU A 50 -18.20 4.81 7.79
CA GLU A 50 -18.82 4.68 6.48
C GLU A 50 -18.78 6.01 5.70
N GLY A 51 -18.22 5.97 4.49
CA GLY A 51 -18.08 7.13 3.61
C GLY A 51 -16.85 8.01 3.89
N GLU A 52 -16.12 7.77 4.98
CA GLU A 52 -14.88 8.48 5.29
C GLU A 52 -13.70 7.91 4.51
N LYS A 53 -12.71 8.76 4.19
CA LYS A 53 -11.47 8.34 3.50
C LYS A 53 -10.25 8.67 4.35
N PHE A 54 -9.45 7.66 4.62
CA PHE A 54 -8.21 7.76 5.39
C PHE A 54 -7.02 7.50 4.48
N THR A 55 -5.91 8.16 4.75
CA THR A 55 -4.63 7.85 4.09
C THR A 55 -3.71 7.21 5.12
N LEU A 56 -3.24 6.01 4.82
CA LEU A 56 -2.27 5.26 5.60
C LEU A 56 -0.93 5.31 4.88
N GLN A 57 0.15 5.48 5.65
CA GLN A 57 1.51 5.38 5.15
C GLN A 57 2.09 4.06 5.62
N PHE A 58 2.60 3.25 4.69
CA PHE A 58 3.36 2.04 4.98
C PHE A 58 4.83 2.29 4.68
N ARG A 59 5.71 1.84 5.58
CA ARG A 59 7.16 1.89 5.35
C ARG A 59 7.78 0.51 5.41
N PHE A 60 8.49 0.14 4.34
CA PHE A 60 9.18 -1.13 4.20
C PHE A 60 10.68 -0.97 4.48
N ASP A 61 11.29 -1.94 5.16
CA ASP A 61 12.73 -2.03 5.31
C ASP A 61 13.34 -2.99 4.25
N GLU A 62 14.65 -3.20 4.32
CA GLU A 62 15.37 -4.09 3.40
C GLU A 62 15.22 -5.58 3.76
N GLN A 63 14.70 -5.89 4.95
CA GLN A 63 14.45 -7.25 5.42
C GLN A 63 13.05 -7.75 5.02
N TYR A 64 12.19 -6.88 4.48
CA TYR A 64 10.92 -7.27 3.90
C TYR A 64 11.09 -8.37 2.83
N PRO A 65 10.25 -9.45 2.84
CA PRO A 65 9.04 -9.66 3.64
C PRO A 65 9.25 -10.45 4.95
N PHE A 66 10.48 -10.57 5.45
CA PHE A 66 10.76 -11.27 6.72
C PHE A 66 10.43 -10.41 7.94
N THR A 67 10.43 -9.09 7.77
CA THR A 67 9.92 -8.09 8.71
C THR A 67 8.64 -7.48 8.14
N SER A 68 7.74 -7.06 9.03
CA SER A 68 6.52 -6.35 8.67
C SER A 68 6.81 -4.87 8.38
N PRO A 69 6.01 -4.21 7.53
CA PRO A 69 6.07 -2.76 7.39
C PRO A 69 5.64 -2.05 8.68
N GLU A 70 6.13 -0.82 8.85
CA GLU A 70 5.64 0.17 9.83
C GLU A 70 4.37 0.85 9.32
#